data_AF-A0A085LZS0-F1
#
_entry.id   AF-A0A085LZS0-F1
#
_cell.length_a   1.000
_cell.length_b   1.000
_cell.length_c   1.000
_cell.angle_alpha   90.00
_cell.angle_beta   90.00
_cell.angle_gamma   90.00
#
_symmetry.space_group_name_H-M   'P 1'
#
loop_
_entity.id
_entity.type
_entity.pdbx_description
1 polymer ?
#
loop_
_entity_poly.entity_id
_entity_poly.type
_entity_poly.pdbx_seq_one_letter_code
_entity_poly.pdbx_strand_id
1 'polypeptide(L)'
;MATKPIAERPKAVPLNHHGPGNLLGKSRFRTLAPLVDADGLIRVGGRLAEASINYDTKHPPTLPSSHTLITPFVQQTHIRNCHAGVETTLNLTRAKVWIINGRTAVKRVLGQCTACRWYRLNPSVPKMAPLPSCRLQRPLAPFAHVGMDFSGPIAVSCRRSQVKTWMCLFTRMATSAVHIEVYHSLDMTSFLSAFRRFIATRAAPTHCYSDNGTNFVAAAWALGSDKRNLDGKRISSFMVTRGISWHFNPPSAPHFGGAWERLTRSMKFAMRTTLHGQHITDEVLLTSLWRLNG
;
A
#
# COMPACT_ATOMS: atom_id res chain seq x y z
N MET A 1 22.39 -6.08 25.32
CA MET A 1 21.03 -6.09 25.91
C MET A 1 20.42 -7.46 25.63
N ALA A 2 20.34 -8.30 26.65
CA ALA A 2 19.81 -9.67 26.52
C ALA A 2 18.32 -9.63 26.13
N THR A 3 17.97 -10.32 25.05
CA THR A 3 16.58 -10.62 24.71
C THR A 3 15.98 -11.46 25.84
N LYS A 4 15.05 -10.87 26.60
CA LYS A 4 14.24 -11.62 27.57
C LYS A 4 13.62 -12.82 26.86
N PRO A 5 13.62 -14.03 27.48
CA PRO A 5 12.89 -15.16 26.94
C PRO A 5 11.43 -14.76 26.75
N ILE A 6 10.87 -15.08 25.59
CA ILE A 6 9.43 -14.97 25.34
C ILE A 6 8.77 -15.86 26.39
N ALA A 7 8.09 -15.26 27.36
CA ALA A 7 7.40 -16.01 28.41
C ALA A 7 6.40 -16.97 27.74
N GLU A 8 6.69 -18.28 27.81
CA GLU A 8 5.77 -19.31 27.37
C GLU A 8 4.53 -19.23 28.25
N ARG A 9 3.42 -18.75 27.67
CA ARG A 9 2.12 -18.83 28.32
C ARG A 9 1.77 -20.32 28.53
N PRO A 10 1.02 -20.67 29.60
CA PRO A 10 0.61 -22.06 29.84
C PRO A 10 -0.08 -22.64 28.60
N LYS A 11 0.15 -23.94 28.34
CA LYS A 11 -0.41 -24.62 27.16
C LYS A 11 -1.94 -24.52 27.17
N ALA A 12 -2.51 -23.85 26.16
CA ALA A 12 -3.96 -23.79 25.99
C ALA A 12 -4.56 -25.18 25.78
N VAL A 13 -5.73 -25.41 26.39
CA VAL A 13 -6.41 -26.69 26.37
C VAL A 13 -7.37 -26.72 25.17
N PRO A 14 -7.34 -27.76 24.32
CA PRO A 14 -8.28 -27.91 23.23
C PRO A 14 -9.71 -28.17 23.74
N LEU A 15 -10.67 -27.46 23.16
CA LEU A 15 -12.09 -27.71 23.40
C LEU A 15 -12.55 -28.93 22.58
N ASN A 16 -12.48 -30.12 23.19
CA ASN A 16 -12.84 -31.38 22.56
C ASN A 16 -14.28 -31.82 22.89
N HIS A 17 -14.89 -32.60 21.98
CA HIS A 17 -16.26 -33.13 22.08
C HIS A 17 -16.51 -34.18 23.18
N HIS A 18 -15.47 -34.64 23.90
CA HIS A 18 -15.55 -35.76 24.85
C HIS A 18 -15.09 -35.41 26.29
N GLY A 19 -14.99 -34.12 26.64
CA GLY A 19 -14.61 -33.66 27.98
C GLY A 19 -15.49 -32.50 28.48
N PRO A 20 -15.40 -32.10 29.76
CA PRO A 20 -16.29 -31.12 30.38
C PRO A 20 -16.02 -29.72 29.82
N GLY A 21 -16.67 -29.39 28.70
CA GLY A 21 -16.48 -28.14 27.96
C GLY A 21 -17.28 -28.12 26.65
N ASN A 22 -18.48 -28.69 26.67
CA ASN A 22 -19.28 -28.98 25.48
C ASN A 22 -19.65 -27.71 24.69
N LEU A 23 -18.96 -27.47 23.56
CA LEU A 23 -19.50 -26.61 22.51
C LEU A 23 -20.64 -27.37 21.81
N LEU A 24 -21.88 -26.94 22.06
CA LEU A 24 -23.11 -27.45 21.44
C LEU A 24 -22.88 -27.70 19.93
N GLY A 25 -23.24 -28.90 19.44
CA GLY A 25 -22.86 -29.48 18.14
C GLY A 25 -23.17 -28.68 16.85
N LYS A 26 -23.68 -27.45 16.97
CA LYS A 26 -23.92 -26.47 15.89
C LYS A 26 -23.13 -25.17 16.03
N SER A 27 -22.13 -25.09 16.91
CA SER A 27 -21.42 -23.84 17.18
C SER A 27 -20.55 -23.39 15.98
N ARG A 28 -20.54 -22.08 15.69
CA ARG A 28 -19.73 -21.46 14.62
C ARG A 28 -18.22 -21.52 14.90
N PHE A 29 -17.84 -22.01 16.08
CA PHE A 29 -16.46 -22.14 16.54
C PHE A 29 -15.81 -23.45 16.13
N ARG A 30 -16.60 -24.47 15.73
CA ARG A 30 -16.09 -25.80 15.39
C ARG A 30 -15.07 -25.79 14.25
N THR A 31 -15.26 -24.92 13.27
CA THR A 31 -14.35 -24.76 12.11
C THR A 31 -13.05 -24.04 12.45
N LEU A 32 -12.89 -23.51 13.67
CA LEU A 32 -11.76 -22.70 14.10
C LEU A 32 -10.81 -23.44 15.06
N ALA A 33 -10.98 -24.76 15.25
CA ALA A 33 -10.19 -25.58 16.17
C ALA A 33 -9.96 -24.88 17.53
N PRO A 34 -11.03 -24.57 18.29
CA PRO A 34 -10.96 -23.60 19.36
C PRO A 34 -10.13 -24.09 20.55
N LEU A 35 -9.30 -23.20 21.08
CA LEU A 35 -8.42 -23.41 22.23
C LEU A 35 -8.85 -22.48 23.37
N VAL A 36 -8.74 -22.91 24.62
CA VAL A 36 -8.94 -22.02 25.78
C VAL A 36 -7.59 -21.73 26.43
N ASP A 37 -7.26 -20.45 26.52
CA ASP A 37 -6.04 -19.97 27.17
C ASP A 37 -6.17 -20.02 28.70
N ALA A 38 -5.05 -19.85 29.42
CA ALA A 38 -5.01 -19.78 30.88
C ALA A 38 -5.91 -18.66 31.46
N ASP A 39 -6.10 -17.59 30.69
CA ASP A 39 -6.97 -16.45 31.02
C ASP A 39 -8.47 -16.73 30.75
N GLY A 40 -8.83 -17.95 30.33
CA GLY A 40 -10.22 -18.34 29.98
C GLY A 40 -10.69 -17.83 28.61
N LEU A 41 -9.81 -17.21 27.81
CA LEU A 41 -10.14 -16.69 26.48
C LEU A 41 -10.16 -17.80 25.43
N ILE A 42 -11.22 -17.80 24.61
CA ILE A 42 -11.32 -18.69 23.44
C ILE A 42 -10.44 -18.12 22.31
N ARG A 43 -9.52 -18.92 21.79
CA ARG A 43 -8.57 -18.58 20.73
C ARG A 43 -8.74 -19.51 19.53
N VAL A 44 -8.32 -19.03 18.37
CA VAL A 44 -8.29 -19.84 17.14
C VAL A 44 -7.10 -20.77 17.15
N GLY A 45 -7.34 -22.06 16.97
CA GLY A 45 -6.31 -23.03 16.65
C GLY A 45 -5.93 -22.98 15.18
N GLY A 46 -4.75 -23.48 14.84
CA GLY A 46 -4.28 -23.44 13.47
C GLY A 46 -2.99 -24.20 13.24
N ARG A 47 -2.51 -24.16 12.00
CA ARG A 47 -1.30 -24.87 11.54
C ARG A 47 0.00 -24.13 11.86
N LEU A 48 -0.06 -23.02 12.59
CA LEU A 48 1.07 -22.17 12.92
C LEU A 48 1.65 -22.47 14.31
N ALA A 49 1.36 -23.63 14.89
CA ALA A 49 1.84 -24.03 16.22
C ALA A 49 3.37 -23.94 16.32
N GLU A 50 4.08 -24.43 15.31
CA GLU A 50 5.55 -24.48 15.26
C GLU A 50 6.22 -23.17 14.77
N ALA A 51 5.46 -22.14 14.37
CA ALA A 51 6.05 -20.91 13.86
C ALA A 51 6.81 -20.14 14.95
N SER A 52 7.93 -19.48 14.68
CA SER A 52 8.63 -18.65 15.68
C SER A 52 8.04 -17.23 15.81
N ILE A 53 6.73 -17.13 16.04
CA ILE A 53 5.99 -15.85 16.16
C ILE A 53 5.30 -15.74 17.52
N ASN A 54 4.86 -14.53 17.89
CA ASN A 54 4.17 -14.30 19.16
C ASN A 54 2.92 -15.19 19.29
N TYR A 55 2.69 -15.75 20.49
CA TYR A 55 1.56 -16.61 20.81
C TYR A 55 0.21 -15.98 20.44
N ASP A 56 0.01 -14.69 20.72
CA ASP A 56 -1.23 -13.98 20.35
C ASP A 56 -1.43 -13.86 18.85
N THR A 57 -0.36 -13.91 18.06
CA THR A 57 -0.42 -13.91 16.59
C THR A 57 -0.64 -15.32 16.05
N LYS A 58 -0.10 -16.36 16.72
CA LYS A 58 -0.39 -17.77 16.39
C LYS A 58 -1.85 -18.13 16.66
N HIS A 59 -2.33 -17.72 17.82
CA HIS A 59 -3.62 -18.09 18.39
C HIS A 59 -4.39 -16.82 18.79
N PRO A 60 -4.86 -16.05 17.81
CA PRO A 60 -5.57 -14.81 18.08
C PRO A 60 -6.83 -15.06 18.92
N PRO A 61 -7.13 -14.21 19.92
CA PRO A 61 -8.38 -14.26 20.66
C PRO A 61 -9.57 -14.15 19.72
N THR A 62 -10.59 -14.98 19.94
CA THR A 62 -11.83 -14.94 19.17
C THR A 62 -12.80 -13.95 19.79
N LEU A 63 -13.39 -13.10 18.96
CA LEU A 63 -14.47 -12.21 19.38
C LEU A 63 -15.67 -12.33 18.43
N PRO A 64 -16.90 -12.33 18.97
CA PRO A 64 -18.10 -12.31 18.14
C PRO A 64 -18.24 -10.95 17.45
N SER A 65 -18.74 -10.94 16.21
CA SER A 65 -18.94 -9.71 15.43
C SER A 65 -19.94 -8.71 16.06
N SER A 66 -20.75 -9.17 17.00
CA SER A 66 -21.72 -8.37 17.76
C SER A 66 -21.11 -7.64 18.95
N HIS A 67 -19.86 -7.95 19.33
CA HIS A 67 -19.24 -7.35 20.50
C HIS A 67 -19.00 -5.85 20.29
N THR A 68 -19.32 -5.04 21.31
CA THR A 68 -19.26 -3.57 21.26
C THR A 68 -17.88 -3.04 20.84
N LEU A 69 -16.81 -3.72 21.24
CA LEU A 69 -15.43 -3.33 20.91
C LEU A 69 -15.05 -3.53 19.44
N ILE A 70 -15.76 -4.36 18.67
CA ILE A 70 -15.39 -4.66 17.28
C ILE A 70 -15.52 -3.43 16.38
N THR A 71 -16.62 -2.69 16.51
CA THR A 71 -16.87 -1.49 15.71
C THR A 71 -15.74 -0.45 15.88
N PRO A 72 -15.43 0.04 17.10
CA PRO A 72 -14.35 1.01 17.31
C PRO A 72 -12.97 0.43 16.96
N PHE A 73 -12.71 -0.85 17.21
CA PHE A 73 -11.43 -1.49 16.85
C PHE A 73 -11.19 -1.55 15.34
N VAL A 74 -12.19 -2.00 14.57
CA VAL A 74 -12.12 -2.05 13.09
C VAL A 74 -12.04 -0.64 12.53
N GLN A 75 -12.83 0.30 13.05
CA GLN A 75 -12.82 1.69 12.61
C GLN A 75 -11.47 2.35 12.89
N GLN A 76 -10.90 2.15 14.07
CA GLN A 76 -9.58 2.66 14.41
C GLN A 76 -8.50 2.02 13.52
N THR A 77 -8.57 0.72 13.26
CA THR A 77 -7.62 0.04 12.35
C THR A 77 -7.74 0.59 10.93
N HIS A 78 -8.96 0.78 10.43
CA HIS A 78 -9.22 1.39 9.13
C HIS A 78 -8.66 2.82 9.03
N ILE A 79 -8.92 3.67 10.04
CA ILE A 79 -8.46 5.07 10.08
C ILE A 79 -6.93 5.15 10.24
N ARG A 80 -6.35 4.39 11.18
CA ARG A 80 -4.89 4.37 11.42
C ARG A 80 -4.09 3.92 10.21
N ASN A 81 -4.70 3.13 9.33
CA ASN A 81 -4.09 2.64 8.09
C ASN A 81 -4.65 3.38 6.86
N CYS A 82 -4.86 4.69 6.97
CA CYS A 82 -5.22 5.57 5.85
C CYS A 82 -6.45 5.11 5.05
N HIS A 83 -7.53 4.75 5.74
CA HIS A 83 -8.76 4.24 5.13
C HIS A 83 -8.58 2.98 4.27
N ALA A 84 -7.73 2.07 4.73
CA ALA A 84 -7.46 0.79 4.09
C ALA A 84 -8.73 0.03 3.65
N GLY A 85 -8.64 -0.67 2.52
CA GLY A 85 -9.74 -1.46 1.97
C GLY A 85 -10.17 -2.62 2.86
N VAL A 86 -11.21 -3.35 2.44
CA VAL A 86 -11.81 -4.44 3.25
C VAL A 86 -10.79 -5.54 3.55
N GLU A 87 -10.05 -6.02 2.55
CA GLU A 87 -9.08 -7.11 2.74
C GLU A 87 -7.90 -6.69 3.61
N THR A 88 -7.33 -5.52 3.34
CA THR A 88 -6.21 -4.98 4.14
C THR A 88 -6.62 -4.79 5.59
N THR A 89 -7.78 -4.17 5.84
CA THR A 89 -8.30 -3.98 7.21
C THR A 89 -8.60 -5.33 7.88
N LEU A 90 -9.13 -6.31 7.14
CA LEU A 90 -9.39 -7.65 7.66
C LEU A 90 -8.09 -8.36 8.08
N ASN A 91 -7.04 -8.26 7.27
CA ASN A 91 -5.76 -8.89 7.58
C ASN A 91 -5.09 -8.23 8.80
N LEU A 92 -5.12 -6.90 8.88
CA LEU A 92 -4.58 -6.15 10.02
C LEU A 92 -5.34 -6.42 11.31
N THR A 93 -6.66 -6.59 11.24
CA THR A 93 -7.47 -6.97 12.42
C THR A 93 -7.20 -8.41 12.83
N ARG A 94 -7.10 -9.36 11.88
CA ARG A 94 -6.75 -10.78 12.12
C ARG A 94 -5.40 -10.99 12.78
N ALA A 95 -4.43 -10.11 12.55
CA ALA A 95 -3.12 -10.17 13.21
C ALA A 95 -3.21 -9.97 14.74
N LYS A 96 -4.33 -9.44 15.25
CA LYS A 96 -4.54 -9.15 16.68
C LYS A 96 -5.73 -9.90 17.27
N VAL A 97 -6.84 -9.99 16.54
CA VAL A 97 -8.11 -10.58 17.00
C VAL A 97 -8.79 -11.31 15.85
N TRP A 98 -9.30 -12.50 16.12
CA TRP A 98 -10.11 -13.23 15.17
C TRP A 98 -11.60 -12.92 15.33
N ILE A 99 -12.13 -12.09 14.43
CA ILE A 99 -13.54 -11.71 14.41
C ILE A 99 -14.34 -12.80 13.67
N ILE A 100 -15.33 -13.40 14.33
CA ILE A 100 -16.25 -14.35 13.69
C ILE A 100 -17.01 -13.61 12.59
N ASN A 101 -17.08 -14.18 11.37
CA ASN A 101 -17.63 -13.49 10.20
C ASN A 101 -16.96 -12.12 9.95
N GLY A 102 -15.65 -12.01 10.24
CA GLY A 102 -14.91 -10.75 10.25
C GLY A 102 -15.02 -9.95 8.96
N ARG A 103 -15.05 -10.60 7.79
CA ARG A 103 -15.21 -9.89 6.50
C ARG A 103 -16.50 -9.09 6.44
N THR A 104 -17.61 -9.68 6.89
CA THR A 104 -18.93 -9.01 6.93
C THR A 104 -18.93 -7.86 7.94
N ALA A 105 -18.33 -8.08 9.11
CA ALA A 105 -18.19 -7.04 10.13
C ALA A 105 -17.35 -5.85 9.62
N VAL A 106 -16.21 -6.12 9.00
CA VAL A 106 -15.33 -5.10 8.41
C VAL A 106 -16.07 -4.35 7.30
N LYS A 107 -16.74 -5.05 6.38
CA LYS A 107 -17.51 -4.41 5.31
C LYS A 107 -18.61 -3.48 5.85
N ARG A 108 -19.31 -3.88 6.91
CA ARG A 108 -20.33 -3.07 7.60
C ARG A 108 -19.72 -1.79 8.17
N VAL A 109 -18.64 -1.88 8.93
CA VAL A 109 -17.97 -0.72 9.55
C VAL A 109 -17.41 0.23 8.50
N LEU A 110 -16.73 -0.29 7.48
CA LEU A 110 -16.19 0.54 6.39
C LEU A 110 -17.29 1.22 5.57
N GLY A 111 -18.46 0.60 5.42
CA GLY A 111 -19.61 1.20 4.74
C GLY A 111 -20.24 2.38 5.50
N GLN A 112 -20.06 2.42 6.82
CA GLN A 112 -20.51 3.53 7.68
C GLN A 112 -19.49 4.67 7.75
N CYS A 113 -18.27 4.47 7.23
CA CYS A 113 -17.25 5.52 7.19
C CYS A 113 -17.70 6.64 6.23
N THR A 114 -18.01 7.81 6.80
CA THR A 114 -18.45 9.00 6.06
C THR A 114 -17.41 9.41 5.02
N ALA A 115 -16.12 9.46 5.39
CA ALA A 115 -15.03 9.75 4.48
C ALA A 115 -15.00 8.79 3.28
N CYS A 116 -15.14 7.48 3.48
CA CYS A 116 -15.18 6.53 2.36
C CYS A 116 -16.46 6.66 1.52
N ARG A 117 -17.59 6.97 2.14
CA ARG A 117 -18.90 7.06 1.47
C ARG A 117 -18.96 8.25 0.51
N TRP A 118 -18.45 9.42 0.92
CA TRP A 118 -18.41 10.61 0.09
C TRP A 118 -17.64 10.38 -1.23
N TYR A 119 -16.55 9.62 -1.19
CA TYR A 119 -15.71 9.38 -2.37
C TYR A 119 -16.21 8.24 -3.27
N ARG A 120 -17.08 7.36 -2.77
CA ARG A 120 -17.68 6.28 -3.58
C ARG A 120 -18.82 6.73 -4.48
N LEU A 121 -19.33 7.96 -4.31
CA LEU A 121 -20.49 8.46 -5.05
C LEU A 121 -20.29 8.63 -6.56
N ASN A 122 -19.07 8.40 -7.09
CA ASN A 122 -18.79 8.47 -8.52
C ASN A 122 -18.09 7.22 -9.07
N PRO A 123 -18.82 6.24 -9.64
CA PRO A 123 -18.29 5.63 -10.85
C PRO A 123 -19.37 5.26 -11.88
N SER A 124 -19.32 5.88 -13.06
CA SER A 124 -19.58 5.13 -14.29
C SER A 124 -18.34 4.28 -14.58
N VAL A 125 -18.53 2.99 -14.86
CA VAL A 125 -17.40 2.07 -15.14
C VAL A 125 -17.27 1.94 -16.66
N PRO A 126 -16.26 2.55 -17.30
CA PRO A 126 -16.04 2.35 -18.72
C PRO A 126 -15.55 0.92 -19.02
N LYS A 127 -15.92 0.39 -20.19
CA LYS A 127 -15.50 -0.94 -20.67
C LYS A 127 -13.96 -0.94 -20.81
N MET A 128 -13.28 -1.84 -20.09
CA MET A 128 -11.81 -1.87 -20.01
C MET A 128 -11.21 -2.61 -21.21
N ALA A 129 -10.18 -2.02 -21.83
CA ALA A 129 -9.35 -2.67 -22.85
C ALA A 129 -8.46 -3.78 -22.24
N PRO A 130 -7.91 -4.70 -23.06
CA PRO A 130 -6.95 -5.70 -22.62
C PRO A 130 -5.73 -5.07 -21.91
N LEU A 131 -5.21 -5.76 -20.87
CA LEU A 131 -4.05 -5.29 -20.13
C LEU A 131 -2.75 -5.47 -20.96
N PRO A 132 -1.82 -4.50 -20.95
CA PRO A 132 -0.54 -4.64 -21.64
C PRO A 132 0.32 -5.76 -21.02
N SER A 133 1.19 -6.36 -21.83
CA SER A 133 2.07 -7.50 -21.43
C SER A 133 2.93 -7.19 -20.20
N CYS A 134 3.36 -5.94 -20.02
CA CYS A 134 4.11 -5.47 -18.86
C CYS A 134 3.35 -5.58 -17.52
N ARG A 135 2.03 -5.79 -17.54
CA ARG A 135 1.18 -6.06 -16.37
C ARG A 135 1.07 -7.56 -16.05
N LEU A 136 1.25 -8.41 -17.06
CA LEU A 136 1.07 -9.85 -16.97
C LEU A 136 2.38 -10.56 -16.64
N GLN A 137 3.50 -10.03 -17.13
CA GLN A 137 4.82 -10.52 -16.79
C GLN A 137 5.19 -10.10 -15.37
N ARG A 138 5.66 -11.06 -14.56
CA ARG A 138 6.21 -10.81 -13.23
C ARG A 138 7.74 -10.98 -13.31
N PRO A 139 8.50 -9.91 -13.57
CA PRO A 139 9.96 -9.97 -13.55
C PRO A 139 10.44 -10.39 -12.16
N LEU A 140 11.59 -11.07 -12.11
CA LEU A 140 12.20 -11.55 -10.86
C LEU A 140 12.51 -10.38 -9.90
N ALA A 141 12.95 -9.23 -10.41
CA ALA A 141 13.31 -8.07 -9.59
C ALA A 141 12.11 -7.15 -9.26
N PRO A 142 11.98 -6.67 -8.00
CA PRO A 142 11.04 -5.63 -7.63
C PRO A 142 11.32 -4.34 -8.40
N PHE A 143 10.25 -3.64 -8.82
CA PHE A 143 10.33 -2.42 -9.62
C PHE A 143 11.11 -2.53 -10.94
N ALA A 144 11.24 -3.73 -11.53
CA ALA A 144 11.80 -3.86 -12.87
C ALA A 144 10.96 -3.10 -13.93
N HIS A 145 9.63 -3.22 -13.86
CA HIS A 145 8.70 -2.51 -14.74
C HIS A 145 7.90 -1.50 -13.92
N VAL A 146 8.11 -0.21 -14.19
CA VAL A 146 7.57 0.90 -13.39
C VAL A 146 6.73 1.82 -14.24
N GLY A 147 5.47 2.03 -13.83
CA GLY A 147 4.63 3.11 -14.32
C GLY A 147 4.83 4.36 -13.47
N MET A 148 4.87 5.52 -14.12
CA MET A 148 5.18 6.80 -13.52
C MET A 148 4.06 7.79 -13.75
N ASP A 149 3.71 8.53 -12.70
CA ASP A 149 2.66 9.55 -12.77
C ASP A 149 3.00 10.76 -11.92
N PHE A 150 2.49 11.92 -12.33
CA PHE A 150 2.55 13.13 -11.55
C PHE A 150 1.25 13.38 -10.80
N SER A 151 1.38 13.59 -9.50
CA SER A 151 0.30 14.11 -8.69
C SER A 151 0.38 15.64 -8.64
N GLY A 152 -0.75 16.29 -8.90
CA GLY A 152 -0.90 17.74 -8.80
C GLY A 152 -0.48 18.31 -7.43
N PRO A 153 -0.21 19.62 -7.37
CA PRO A 153 0.51 20.21 -6.25
C PRO A 153 -0.31 20.17 -4.95
N ILE A 154 0.39 19.97 -3.84
CA ILE A 154 -0.09 20.21 -2.49
C ILE A 154 0.56 21.49 -1.97
N ALA A 155 -0.21 22.32 -1.26
CA ALA A 155 0.33 23.49 -0.59
C ALA A 155 1.09 23.04 0.67
N VAL A 156 2.38 23.35 0.72
CA VAL A 156 3.27 23.02 1.83
C VAL A 156 3.80 24.33 2.41
N SER A 157 3.64 24.49 3.72
CA SER A 157 4.20 25.59 4.49
C SER A 157 5.72 25.49 4.51
N CYS A 158 6.38 26.44 3.85
CA CYS A 158 7.81 26.66 3.96
C CYS A 158 8.05 28.01 4.64
N ARG A 159 8.52 27.97 5.89
CA ARG A 159 8.73 29.15 6.73
C ARG A 159 7.47 30.01 6.85
N ARG A 160 7.47 31.20 6.23
CA ARG A 160 6.36 32.17 6.25
C ARG A 160 5.47 32.11 4.99
N SER A 161 5.74 31.17 4.08
CA SER A 161 5.09 31.11 2.76
C SER A 161 4.52 29.72 2.47
N GLN A 162 3.48 29.67 1.63
CA GLN A 162 2.94 28.43 1.08
C GLN A 162 3.59 28.16 -0.28
N VAL A 163 4.25 27.01 -0.42
CA VAL A 163 4.91 26.60 -1.65
C VAL A 163 4.16 25.42 -2.26
N LYS A 164 3.89 25.49 -3.55
CA LYS A 164 3.33 24.37 -4.31
C LYS A 164 4.39 23.28 -4.40
N THR A 165 4.04 22.09 -3.93
CA THR A 165 4.94 20.94 -3.92
C THR A 165 4.28 19.80 -4.66
N TRP A 166 5.01 19.15 -5.55
CA TRP A 166 4.50 18.06 -6.37
C TRP A 166 5.03 16.71 -5.90
N MET A 167 4.38 15.65 -6.35
CA MET A 167 4.77 14.28 -6.01
C MET A 167 4.77 13.40 -7.26
N CYS A 168 5.76 12.53 -7.34
CA CYS A 168 5.85 11.53 -8.39
C CYS A 168 5.54 10.15 -7.80
N LEU A 169 4.61 9.45 -8.43
CA LEU A 169 4.25 8.09 -8.10
C LEU A 169 5.04 7.13 -8.98
N PHE A 170 5.81 6.23 -8.36
CA PHE A 170 6.46 5.10 -9.00
C PHE A 170 5.71 3.82 -8.64
N THR A 171 5.06 3.21 -9.62
CA THR A 171 4.27 2.00 -9.40
C THR A 171 4.88 0.80 -10.12
N ARG A 172 5.11 -0.31 -9.42
CA ARG A 172 5.42 -1.58 -10.07
C ARG A 172 4.21 -2.10 -10.83
N MET A 173 4.36 -2.30 -12.14
CA MET A 173 3.25 -2.66 -13.03
C MET A 173 2.56 -3.98 -12.64
N ALA A 174 3.32 -5.01 -12.29
CA ALA A 174 2.80 -6.36 -12.03
C ALA A 174 2.10 -6.54 -10.68
N THR A 175 2.53 -5.82 -9.63
CA THR A 175 2.01 -6.03 -8.25
C THR A 175 1.38 -4.79 -7.63
N SER A 176 1.33 -3.67 -8.36
CA SER A 176 0.84 -2.38 -7.84
C SER A 176 1.54 -1.92 -6.56
N ALA A 177 2.80 -2.33 -6.35
CA ALA A 177 3.62 -1.79 -5.27
C ALA A 177 3.97 -0.34 -5.61
N VAL A 178 3.88 0.55 -4.63
CA VAL A 178 3.99 1.99 -4.82
C VAL A 178 5.21 2.53 -4.08
N HIS A 179 5.90 3.48 -4.71
CA HIS A 179 6.90 4.34 -4.09
C HIS A 179 6.62 5.78 -4.50
N ILE A 180 6.63 6.71 -3.56
CA ILE A 180 6.27 8.11 -3.78
C ILE A 180 7.45 8.99 -3.41
N GLU A 181 7.79 9.93 -4.29
CA GLU A 181 8.83 10.94 -4.06
C GLU A 181 8.25 12.35 -4.16
N VAL A 182 8.73 13.25 -3.30
CA VAL A 182 8.45 14.70 -3.40
C VAL A 182 9.41 15.35 -4.36
N TYR A 183 8.93 16.36 -5.08
CA TYR A 183 9.80 17.30 -5.75
C TYR A 183 9.20 18.73 -5.74
N HIS A 184 10.05 19.73 -5.52
CA HIS A 184 9.63 21.09 -5.15
C HIS A 184 9.35 22.03 -6.33
N SER A 185 9.69 21.63 -7.55
CA SER A 185 9.38 22.40 -8.77
C SER A 185 9.03 21.48 -9.92
N LEU A 186 8.15 21.91 -10.82
CA LEU A 186 7.73 21.12 -11.98
C LEU A 186 8.79 21.10 -13.10
N ASP A 187 10.07 21.02 -12.72
CA ASP A 187 11.22 21.08 -13.61
C ASP A 187 11.91 19.71 -13.75
N MET A 188 12.63 19.54 -14.85
CA MET A 188 13.38 18.32 -15.15
C MET A 188 14.43 17.99 -14.07
N THR A 189 15.13 18.97 -13.51
CA THR A 189 16.18 18.77 -12.48
C THR A 189 15.62 18.22 -11.15
N SER A 190 14.48 18.77 -10.73
CA SER A 190 13.70 18.32 -9.58
C SER A 190 13.23 16.88 -9.76
N PHE A 191 12.75 16.54 -10.95
CA PHE A 191 12.37 15.18 -11.29
C PHE A 191 13.57 14.21 -11.31
N LEU A 192 14.70 14.58 -11.92
CA LEU A 192 15.91 13.74 -11.94
C LEU A 192 16.41 13.42 -10.53
N SER A 193 16.31 14.39 -9.61
CA SER A 193 16.67 14.19 -8.21
C SER A 193 15.75 13.19 -7.52
N ALA A 194 14.44 13.29 -7.75
CA ALA A 194 13.46 12.32 -7.26
C ALA A 194 13.70 10.91 -7.85
N PHE A 195 13.99 10.82 -9.16
CA PHE A 195 14.30 9.55 -9.82
C PHE A 195 15.56 8.89 -9.25
N ARG A 196 16.59 9.67 -8.95
CA ARG A 196 17.81 9.18 -8.28
C ARG A 196 17.53 8.66 -6.87
N ARG A 197 16.71 9.36 -6.07
CA ARG A 197 16.27 8.88 -4.74
C ARG A 197 15.51 7.56 -4.84
N PHE A 198 14.60 7.44 -5.81
CA PHE A 198 13.88 6.20 -6.08
C PHE A 198 14.84 5.04 -6.40
N ILE A 199 15.77 5.24 -7.34
CA ILE A 199 16.76 4.21 -7.71
C ILE A 199 17.64 3.81 -6.51
N ALA A 200 18.06 4.79 -5.71
CA ALA A 200 18.87 4.53 -4.52
C ALA A 200 18.11 3.71 -3.46
N THR A 201 16.78 3.83 -3.40
CA THR A 201 15.94 3.18 -2.38
C THR A 201 15.40 1.81 -2.83
N ARG A 202 15.03 1.66 -4.11
CA ARG A 202 14.28 0.49 -4.63
C ARG A 202 15.00 -0.32 -5.71
N ALA A 203 16.21 0.10 -6.10
CA ALA A 203 16.98 -0.35 -7.27
C ALA A 203 16.52 0.23 -8.61
N ALA A 204 17.40 0.12 -9.61
CA ALA A 204 17.16 0.70 -10.94
C ALA A 204 16.11 -0.12 -11.72
N PRO A 205 15.11 0.54 -12.33
CA PRO A 205 14.14 -0.14 -13.18
C PRO A 205 14.77 -0.55 -14.51
N THR A 206 14.30 -1.65 -15.11
CA THR A 206 14.66 -2.03 -16.49
C THR A 206 13.73 -1.39 -17.52
N HIS A 207 12.47 -1.16 -17.15
CA HIS A 207 11.47 -0.52 -18.00
C HIS A 207 10.69 0.56 -17.24
N CYS A 208 10.71 1.78 -17.77
CA CYS A 208 9.91 2.91 -17.30
C CYS A 208 8.78 3.18 -18.29
N TYR A 209 7.57 3.42 -17.78
CA TYR A 209 6.38 3.77 -18.56
C TYR A 209 5.81 5.10 -18.04
N SER A 210 5.61 6.08 -18.91
CA SER A 210 5.03 7.38 -18.55
C SER A 210 4.07 7.90 -19.62
N ASP A 211 3.31 8.93 -19.28
CA ASP A 211 2.63 9.74 -20.29
C ASP A 211 3.63 10.65 -21.03
N ASN A 212 3.12 11.39 -22.01
CA ASN A 212 3.88 12.35 -22.82
C ASN A 212 4.02 13.72 -22.13
N GLY A 213 3.97 13.77 -20.80
CA GLY A 213 4.22 14.99 -20.04
C GLY A 213 5.60 15.56 -20.40
N THR A 214 5.66 16.87 -20.62
CA THR A 214 6.89 17.59 -21.05
C THR A 214 8.08 17.29 -20.17
N ASN A 215 7.87 17.14 -18.86
CA ASN A 215 8.91 16.79 -17.90
C ASN A 215 9.46 15.37 -18.06
N PHE A 216 8.60 14.39 -18.34
CA PHE A 216 9.06 13.02 -18.59
C PHE A 216 9.80 12.92 -19.91
N VAL A 217 9.33 13.62 -20.95
CA VAL A 217 10.00 13.68 -22.24
C VAL A 217 11.39 14.32 -22.10
N ALA A 218 11.47 15.49 -21.43
CA ALA A 218 12.73 16.17 -21.18
C ALA A 218 13.68 15.34 -20.31
N ALA A 219 13.17 14.65 -19.30
CA ALA A 219 14.00 13.80 -18.44
C ALA A 219 14.48 12.53 -19.13
N ALA A 220 13.64 11.88 -19.94
CA ALA A 220 14.06 10.73 -20.73
C ALA A 220 15.19 11.12 -21.70
N TRP A 221 15.04 12.27 -22.36
CA TRP A 221 16.08 12.83 -23.22
C TRP A 221 17.37 13.13 -22.43
N ALA A 222 17.26 13.81 -21.28
CA ALA A 222 18.39 14.13 -20.40
C ALA A 222 19.02 12.93 -19.68
N LEU A 223 18.43 11.74 -19.81
CA LEU A 223 18.93 10.49 -19.26
C LEU A 223 19.43 9.51 -20.35
N GLY A 224 19.28 9.89 -21.62
CA GLY A 224 19.85 9.18 -22.76
C GLY A 224 18.90 8.21 -23.46
N SER A 225 17.60 8.51 -23.52
CA SER A 225 16.61 7.64 -24.20
C SER A 225 16.76 7.59 -25.72
N ASP A 226 17.52 8.50 -26.34
CA ASP A 226 17.68 8.57 -27.79
C ASP A 226 18.86 7.72 -28.28
N LYS A 227 18.56 6.65 -29.03
CA LYS A 227 19.57 5.82 -29.70
C LYS A 227 20.21 6.52 -30.91
N ARG A 228 19.73 7.71 -31.31
CA ARG A 228 20.12 8.37 -32.58
C ARG A 228 21.17 9.48 -32.46
N ASN A 229 21.63 9.82 -31.25
CA ASN A 229 22.70 10.79 -31.06
C ASN A 229 23.91 10.12 -30.40
N LEU A 230 24.64 9.33 -31.19
CA LEU A 230 25.96 8.82 -30.82
C LEU A 230 27.09 9.79 -31.15
N ASP A 231 26.81 10.94 -31.76
CA ASP A 231 27.84 11.93 -32.12
C ASP A 231 27.52 13.29 -31.53
N GLY A 232 28.15 13.60 -30.40
CA GLY A 232 28.22 14.96 -29.89
C GLY A 232 28.05 15.11 -28.38
N LYS A 233 29.14 14.86 -27.65
CA LYS A 233 29.40 15.35 -26.28
C LYS A 233 28.47 14.83 -25.16
N ARG A 234 28.91 13.73 -24.54
CA ARG A 234 28.90 13.44 -23.08
C ARG A 234 27.62 13.67 -22.23
N ILE A 235 26.45 13.92 -22.81
CA ILE A 235 25.24 14.19 -22.04
C ILE A 235 24.38 12.92 -21.96
N SER A 236 24.64 12.16 -20.88
CA SER A 236 23.84 11.11 -20.24
C SER A 236 23.78 9.69 -20.86
N SER A 237 24.81 8.89 -20.60
CA SER A 237 24.78 7.42 -20.76
C SER A 237 24.03 6.67 -19.65
N PHE A 238 23.34 7.38 -18.75
CA PHE A 238 22.84 6.82 -17.48
C PHE A 238 21.84 5.68 -17.69
N MET A 239 20.88 5.84 -18.61
CA MET A 239 19.92 4.77 -18.95
C MET A 239 20.61 3.60 -19.62
N VAL A 240 21.47 3.88 -20.61
CA VAL A 240 22.19 2.84 -21.37
C VAL A 240 23.09 2.01 -20.47
N THR A 241 23.89 2.66 -19.61
CA THR A 241 24.79 1.98 -18.65
C THR A 241 24.02 1.13 -17.64
N ARG A 242 22.78 1.49 -17.29
CA ARG A 242 21.93 0.76 -16.34
C ARG A 242 20.90 -0.16 -17.01
N GLY A 243 20.90 -0.27 -18.34
CA GLY A 243 19.95 -1.10 -19.09
C GLY A 243 18.49 -0.64 -18.97
N ILE A 244 18.24 0.65 -18.75
CA ILE A 244 16.90 1.21 -18.57
C ILE A 244 16.30 1.56 -19.94
N SER A 245 15.11 1.04 -20.23
CA SER A 245 14.32 1.40 -21.42
C SER A 245 13.11 2.24 -21.03
N TRP A 246 12.92 3.39 -21.68
CA TRP A 246 11.77 4.26 -21.44
C TRP A 246 10.71 4.10 -22.53
N HIS A 247 9.45 3.98 -22.12
CA HIS A 247 8.30 3.80 -22.98
C HIS A 247 7.27 4.90 -22.71
N PHE A 248 6.84 5.56 -23.78
CA PHE A 248 5.84 6.61 -23.74
C PHE A 248 4.48 6.07 -24.21
N ASN A 249 3.41 6.50 -23.55
CA ASN A 249 2.07 6.14 -24.00
C ASN A 249 1.79 6.72 -25.40
N PRO A 250 1.12 5.97 -26.30
CA PRO A 250 0.66 6.52 -27.56
C PRO A 250 -0.23 7.74 -27.31
N PRO A 251 -0.08 8.83 -28.09
CA PRO A 251 -0.99 9.97 -27.99
C PRO A 251 -2.43 9.48 -28.15
N SER A 252 -3.33 9.94 -27.28
CA SER A 252 -4.75 9.55 -27.23
C SER A 252 -5.07 8.15 -26.68
N ALA A 253 -4.12 7.47 -26.01
CA ALA A 253 -4.35 6.17 -25.38
C ALA A 253 -4.26 6.20 -23.83
N PRO A 254 -5.08 7.02 -23.13
CA PRO A 254 -5.02 7.17 -21.67
C PRO A 254 -5.31 5.86 -20.91
N HIS A 255 -5.94 4.88 -21.56
CA HIS A 255 -6.18 3.56 -20.98
C HIS A 255 -4.89 2.80 -20.61
N PHE A 256 -3.75 3.07 -21.29
CA PHE A 256 -2.46 2.50 -20.89
C PHE A 256 -1.98 3.06 -19.55
N GLY A 257 -2.34 4.30 -19.21
CA GLY A 257 -2.04 4.94 -17.94
C GLY A 257 -3.02 4.65 -16.80
N GLY A 258 -4.18 4.07 -17.10
CA GLY A 258 -5.23 3.81 -16.11
C GLY A 258 -4.79 2.97 -14.91
N ALA A 259 -3.73 2.17 -15.04
CA ALA A 259 -3.14 1.41 -13.94
C ALA A 259 -2.53 2.29 -12.85
N TRP A 260 -1.68 3.24 -13.23
CA TRP A 260 -1.03 4.14 -12.27
C TRP A 260 -1.93 5.33 -11.92
N GLU A 261 -2.78 5.82 -12.83
CA GLU A 261 -3.75 6.88 -12.51
C GLU A 261 -4.70 6.49 -11.37
N ARG A 262 -5.13 5.21 -11.33
CA ARG A 262 -5.96 4.69 -10.23
C ARG A 262 -5.19 4.71 -8.91
N LEU A 263 -3.91 4.38 -8.92
CA LEU A 263 -3.07 4.42 -7.73
C LEU A 263 -2.74 5.85 -7.31
N THR A 264 -2.53 6.76 -8.25
CA THR A 264 -2.40 8.20 -7.99
C THR A 264 -3.66 8.73 -7.33
N ARG A 265 -4.85 8.27 -7.75
CA ARG A 265 -6.12 8.61 -7.10
C ARG A 265 -6.18 8.07 -5.66
N SER A 266 -5.81 6.80 -5.44
CA SER A 266 -5.74 6.20 -4.10
C SER A 266 -4.74 6.91 -3.19
N MET A 267 -3.57 7.27 -3.71
CA MET A 267 -2.55 8.05 -3.02
C MET A 267 -3.07 9.43 -2.63
N LYS A 268 -3.65 10.19 -3.57
CA LYS A 268 -4.23 11.51 -3.31
C LYS A 268 -5.30 11.43 -2.22
N PHE A 269 -6.12 10.39 -2.25
CA PHE A 269 -7.12 10.15 -1.23
C PHE A 269 -6.47 9.92 0.15
N ALA A 270 -5.53 8.98 0.25
CA ALA A 270 -4.81 8.70 1.50
C ALA A 270 -4.12 9.96 2.06
N MET A 271 -3.45 10.73 1.20
CA MET A 271 -2.80 11.98 1.58
C MET A 271 -3.78 13.02 2.10
N ARG A 272 -4.87 13.27 1.38
CA ARG A 272 -5.88 14.25 1.80
C ARG A 272 -6.51 13.88 3.12
N THR A 273 -6.74 12.59 3.38
CA THR A 273 -7.28 12.14 4.66
C THR A 273 -6.28 12.25 5.80
N THR A 274 -5.01 11.90 5.57
CA THR A 274 -3.97 11.95 6.61
C THR A 274 -3.57 13.37 6.97
N LEU A 275 -3.53 14.27 5.98
CA LEU A 275 -3.10 15.67 6.14
C LEU A 275 -4.28 16.62 6.40
N HIS A 276 -5.52 16.12 6.50
CA HIS A 276 -6.69 16.97 6.68
C HIS A 276 -6.61 17.78 7.99
N GLY A 277 -6.78 19.11 7.89
CA GLY A 277 -6.77 20.01 9.06
C GLY A 277 -5.41 20.22 9.71
N GLN A 278 -4.32 19.69 9.13
CA GLN A 278 -2.96 19.87 9.64
C GLN A 278 -2.21 20.99 8.90
N HIS A 279 -1.30 21.67 9.61
CA HIS A 279 -0.34 22.56 8.98
C HIS A 279 0.77 21.72 8.31
N ILE A 280 0.72 21.62 6.99
CA ILE A 280 1.59 20.73 6.21
C ILE A 280 2.96 21.38 6.05
N THR A 281 3.94 20.99 6.86
CA THR A 281 5.35 21.33 6.64
C THR A 281 6.04 20.26 5.77
N ASP A 282 7.21 20.58 5.23
CA ASP A 282 8.00 19.64 4.41
C ASP A 282 8.32 18.35 5.19
N GLU A 283 8.68 18.47 6.47
CA GLU A 283 8.94 17.33 7.36
C GLU A 283 7.70 16.45 7.59
N VAL A 284 6.54 17.05 7.84
CA VAL A 284 5.27 16.33 8.04
C VAL A 284 4.88 15.60 6.75
N LEU A 285 5.09 16.23 5.61
CA LEU A 285 4.84 15.64 4.30
C LEU A 285 5.76 14.43 4.05
N LEU A 286 7.07 14.58 4.24
CA LEU A 286 8.05 13.50 4.09
C LEU A 286 7.77 12.33 5.02
N THR A 287 7.40 12.61 6.27
CA THR A 287 7.04 11.58 7.25
C THR A 287 5.80 10.79 6.83
N SER A 288 4.79 11.50 6.30
CA SER A 288 3.55 10.87 5.81
C SER A 288 3.81 10.00 4.59
N LEU A 289 4.71 10.43 3.71
CA LEU A 289 5.14 9.67 2.54
C LEU A 289 5.89 8.40 2.89
N TRP A 290 6.81 8.46 3.86
CA TRP A 290 7.53 7.29 4.32
C TRP A 290 6.58 6.20 4.86
N ARG A 291 5.49 6.59 5.53
CA ARG A 291 4.45 5.66 5.97
C ARG A 291 3.66 5.02 4.83
N LEU A 292 3.50 5.71 3.71
CA LEU A 292 2.81 5.17 2.52
C LEU A 292 3.74 4.32 1.65
N ASN A 293 5.06 4.54 1.75
CA ASN A 293 6.08 3.78 1.02
C ASN A 293 6.43 2.45 1.71
N GLY A 294 6.26 2.34 3.03
CA GLY A 294 6.50 1.10 3.80
C GLY A 294 5.46 0.02 3.52
#